data_AF-A0A1E7GW91-F1
#
_entry.id   AF-A0A1E7GW91-F1
#
_cell.length_a   1.000
_cell.length_b   1.000
_cell.length_c   1.000
_cell.angle_alpha   90.00
_cell.angle_beta   90.00
_cell.angle_gamma   90.00
#
_symmetry.space_group_name_H-M   'P 1'
#
loop_
_entity.id
_entity.type
_entity.pdbx_description
1 polymer ?
#
loop_
_entity_poly.entity_id
_entity_poly.type
_entity_poly.pdbx_seq_one_letter_code
_entity_poly.pdbx_strand_id
1 'polypeptide(L)'
;AVTNYREPPPAVDPPHSRGRLVSEFLQGRSSPAEYLARVEQQGQLYRGFSLLVGDRSAVGYLSNRVAGYRLLEPGLYGVSNALLDTPWPKVVVGKERLAALLTASPLDSGGLFKLLADDKPLELPAGVIANGDLIAGPQALTFIRTAEYGTRCSTLLWLDRSGGMTLQERSFVPGVKEWSEALYRSGGS
;
A
#
# COMPACT_ATOMS: atom_id res chain seq x y z
N ALA A 1 -1.25 -3.48 5.66
CA ALA A 1 -1.16 -3.56 4.19
C ALA A 1 0.11 -4.33 3.79
N VAL A 2 0.07 -5.09 2.70
CA VAL A 2 1.24 -5.80 2.16
C VAL A 2 1.35 -5.54 0.67
N THR A 3 2.57 -5.29 0.18
CA THR A 3 2.88 -5.13 -1.24
C THR A 3 3.96 -6.12 -1.66
N ASN A 4 4.05 -6.38 -2.96
CA ASN A 4 5.09 -7.25 -3.51
C ASN A 4 6.43 -6.51 -3.49
N TYR A 5 7.56 -7.21 -3.32
CA TYR A 5 8.85 -6.66 -3.72
C TYR A 5 9.13 -7.07 -5.16
N ARG A 6 9.51 -6.13 -6.02
CA ARG A 6 9.81 -6.41 -7.43
C ARG A 6 11.17 -7.09 -7.55
N GLU A 7 11.13 -8.34 -7.98
CA GLU A 7 12.31 -9.16 -8.24
C GLU A 7 11.93 -10.28 -9.21
N PRO A 8 12.90 -10.91 -9.90
CA PRO A 8 12.65 -12.14 -10.64
C PRO A 8 12.02 -13.20 -9.73
N PRO A 9 11.10 -14.02 -10.25
CA PRO A 9 10.56 -15.13 -9.47
C PRO A 9 11.70 -16.06 -9.01
N PRO A 10 11.63 -16.60 -7.78
CA PRO A 10 12.60 -17.57 -7.32
C PRO A 10 12.45 -18.89 -8.09
N ALA A 11 13.50 -19.72 -8.10
CA ALA A 11 13.44 -21.05 -8.72
C ALA A 11 12.42 -21.97 -8.02
N VAL A 12 12.22 -21.78 -6.71
CA VAL A 12 11.24 -22.51 -5.89
C VAL A 12 10.43 -21.50 -5.10
N ASP A 13 9.11 -21.61 -5.15
CA ASP A 13 8.23 -20.74 -4.37
C ASP A 13 8.32 -21.04 -2.86
N PRO A 14 8.45 -20.01 -2.01
CA PRO A 14 8.38 -20.16 -0.56
C PRO A 14 7.03 -20.72 -0.09
N PRO A 15 7.00 -21.40 1.07
CA PRO A 15 5.83 -22.16 1.51
C PRO A 15 4.64 -21.31 1.98
N HIS A 16 4.79 -20.00 2.18
CA HIS A 16 3.73 -19.13 2.69
C HIS A 16 3.33 -18.01 1.74
N SER A 17 2.02 -17.76 1.67
CA SER A 17 1.46 -16.61 0.96
C SER A 17 1.58 -15.33 1.79
N ARG A 18 1.86 -14.20 1.13
CA ARG A 18 1.95 -12.88 1.78
C ARG A 18 0.64 -12.44 2.43
N GLY A 19 -0.51 -12.90 1.91
CA GLY A 19 -1.83 -12.58 2.48
C GLY A 19 -1.97 -13.03 3.93
N ARG A 20 -1.27 -14.11 4.32
CA ARG A 20 -1.20 -14.59 5.70
C ARG A 20 -0.69 -13.52 6.68
N LEU A 21 0.28 -12.70 6.27
CA LEU A 21 0.85 -11.63 7.11
C LEU A 21 -0.17 -10.56 7.51
N VAL A 22 -1.17 -10.28 6.67
CA VAL A 22 -2.20 -9.29 7.01
C VAL A 22 -3.24 -9.92 7.93
N SER A 23 -3.69 -11.14 7.60
CA SER A 23 -4.68 -11.86 8.40
C SER A 23 -4.19 -12.14 9.83
N GLU A 24 -2.95 -12.59 9.99
CA GLU A 24 -2.37 -12.89 11.31
C GLU A 24 -2.19 -11.66 12.19
N PHE A 25 -1.89 -10.49 11.60
CA PHE A 25 -1.85 -9.24 12.38
C PHE A 25 -3.25 -8.83 12.84
N LEU A 26 -4.22 -8.82 11.94
CA LEU A 26 -5.59 -8.38 12.22
C LEU A 26 -6.33 -9.29 13.22
N GLN A 27 -6.03 -10.58 13.23
CA GLN A 27 -6.62 -11.54 14.18
C GLN A 27 -5.82 -11.65 15.49
N GLY A 28 -4.60 -11.10 15.50
CA GLY A 28 -3.71 -11.12 16.65
C GLY A 28 -4.02 -10.03 17.66
N ARG A 29 -3.24 -10.03 18.74
CA ARG A 29 -3.25 -8.99 19.79
C ARG A 29 -1.86 -8.39 20.04
N SER A 30 -0.89 -8.70 19.17
CA SER A 30 0.47 -8.20 19.32
C SER A 30 0.52 -6.73 18.92
N SER A 31 1.37 -5.95 19.60
CA SER A 31 1.71 -4.62 19.12
C SER A 31 2.39 -4.69 17.73
N PRO A 32 2.38 -3.59 16.96
CA PRO A 32 3.12 -3.52 15.70
C PRO A 32 4.59 -3.95 15.82
N ALA A 33 5.28 -3.55 16.89
CA ALA A 33 6.68 -3.88 17.10
C ALA A 33 6.91 -5.38 17.34
N GLU A 34 6.15 -6.00 18.26
CA GLU A 34 6.24 -7.44 18.55
C GLU A 34 5.91 -8.27 17.32
N TYR A 35 4.89 -7.86 16.56
CA TYR A 35 4.50 -8.55 15.34
C TYR A 35 5.61 -8.52 14.29
N LEU A 36 6.21 -7.35 14.06
CA LEU A 36 7.27 -7.19 13.07
C LEU A 36 8.54 -7.94 13.45
N ALA A 37 8.92 -7.95 14.73
CA ALA A 37 10.06 -8.73 15.22
C ALA A 37 9.89 -10.24 14.94
N ARG A 38 8.67 -10.76 15.09
CA ARG A 38 8.35 -12.15 14.74
C ARG A 38 8.40 -12.41 13.24
N VAL A 39 7.84 -11.49 12.44
CA VAL A 39 7.84 -11.61 10.97
C VAL A 39 9.26 -11.57 10.41
N GLU A 40 10.14 -10.76 10.99
CA GLU A 40 11.55 -10.67 10.59
C GLU A 40 12.25 -12.03 10.63
N GLN A 41 12.04 -12.81 11.70
CA GLN A 41 12.62 -14.15 11.87
C GLN A 41 12.11 -15.17 10.84
N GLN A 42 10.98 -14.89 10.20
CA GLN A 42 10.28 -15.79 9.29
C GLN A 42 10.23 -15.27 7.85
N GLY A 43 10.89 -14.14 7.56
CA GLY A 43 10.78 -13.44 6.28
C GLY A 43 11.14 -14.29 5.07
N GLN A 44 12.06 -15.26 5.22
CA GLN A 44 12.48 -16.22 4.20
C GLN A 44 11.38 -17.21 3.79
N LEU A 45 10.33 -17.39 4.60
CA LEU A 45 9.21 -18.29 4.28
C LEU A 45 8.23 -17.68 3.26
N TYR A 46 8.47 -16.45 2.83
CA TYR A 46 7.61 -15.68 1.93
C TYR A 46 8.40 -15.16 0.71
N ARG A 47 7.70 -14.98 -0.42
CA ARG A 47 8.21 -14.18 -1.55
C ARG A 47 8.48 -12.75 -1.11
N GLY A 48 9.29 -12.01 -1.87
CA GLY A 48 9.64 -10.62 -1.55
C GLY A 48 8.42 -9.75 -1.27
N PHE A 49 8.44 -9.00 -0.17
CA PHE A 49 7.35 -8.13 0.26
C PHE A 49 7.81 -6.87 0.98
N SER A 50 6.91 -5.90 1.03
CA SER A 50 6.92 -4.78 1.97
C SER A 50 5.62 -4.84 2.79
N LEU A 51 5.71 -4.70 4.10
CA LEU A 51 4.62 -4.85 5.06
C LEU A 51 4.50 -3.58 5.90
N LEU A 52 3.29 -3.03 5.96
CA LEU A 52 2.89 -1.98 6.90
C LEU A 52 1.85 -2.57 7.85
N VAL A 53 2.12 -2.48 9.15
CA VAL A 53 1.17 -2.83 10.22
C VAL A 53 1.07 -1.66 11.17
N GLY A 54 -0.06 -1.47 11.82
CA GLY A 54 -0.21 -0.35 12.73
C GLY A 54 -1.50 -0.43 13.52
N ASP A 55 -1.50 0.27 14.64
CA ASP A 55 -2.65 0.51 15.49
C ASP A 55 -2.73 2.02 15.82
N ARG A 56 -3.45 2.38 16.88
CA ARG A 56 -3.59 3.79 17.31
C ARG A 56 -2.32 4.39 17.90
N SER A 57 -1.38 3.55 18.32
CA SER A 57 -0.15 3.96 19.00
C SER A 57 1.02 4.11 18.05
N ALA A 58 1.15 3.21 17.07
CA ALA A 58 2.29 3.20 16.16
C ALA A 58 1.94 2.56 14.81
N VAL A 59 2.70 2.97 13.79
CA VAL A 59 2.78 2.27 12.50
C VAL A 59 4.20 1.75 12.35
N GLY A 60 4.34 0.50 11.92
CA GLY A 60 5.61 -0.13 11.66
C GLY A 60 5.72 -0.63 10.22
N TYR A 61 6.96 -0.65 9.72
CA TYR A 61 7.34 -1.09 8.40
C TYR A 61 8.40 -2.20 8.47
N LEU A 62 8.26 -3.21 7.62
CA LEU A 62 9.29 -4.22 7.36
C LEU A 62 9.27 -4.61 5.89
N SER A 63 10.44 -4.91 5.33
CA SER A 63 10.56 -5.70 4.10
C SER A 63 11.51 -6.86 4.34
N ASN A 64 11.17 -8.06 3.86
CA ASN A 64 12.06 -9.23 3.95
C ASN A 64 13.24 -9.18 2.96
N ARG A 65 13.56 -8.00 2.43
CA ARG A 65 14.71 -7.75 1.54
C ARG A 65 15.76 -6.83 2.15
N VAL A 66 15.48 -6.28 3.33
CA VAL A 66 16.44 -5.51 4.13
C VAL A 66 16.35 -5.97 5.58
N ALA A 67 17.45 -5.92 6.31
CA ALA A 67 17.46 -6.24 7.72
C ALA A 67 16.79 -5.12 8.54
N GLY A 68 16.10 -5.49 9.61
CA GLY A 68 15.44 -4.58 10.54
C GLY A 68 14.02 -4.22 10.12
N TYR A 69 13.12 -4.19 11.11
CA TYR A 69 11.89 -3.42 11.03
C TYR A 69 12.09 -2.00 11.56
N ARG A 70 11.15 -1.11 11.24
CA ARG A 70 11.16 0.30 11.69
C ARG A 70 9.79 0.67 12.21
N LEU A 71 9.74 1.33 13.37
CA LEU A 71 8.57 2.11 13.74
C LEU A 71 8.66 3.47 13.06
N LEU A 72 7.56 3.91 12.46
CA LEU A 72 7.52 5.13 11.65
C LEU A 72 7.15 6.31 12.54
N GLU A 73 8.02 7.32 12.58
CA GLU A 73 7.72 8.61 13.17
C GLU A 73 6.63 9.35 12.38
N PRO A 74 5.93 10.33 12.98
CA PRO A 74 4.95 11.15 12.28
C PRO A 74 5.52 11.72 10.98
N GLY A 75 4.86 11.45 9.86
CA GLY A 75 5.35 11.85 8.55
C GLY A 75 4.54 11.28 7.40
N LEU A 76 5.00 11.58 6.19
CA LEU A 76 4.40 11.12 4.96
C LEU A 76 5.29 10.06 4.31
N TYR A 77 4.73 8.87 4.09
CA TYR A 77 5.46 7.72 3.55
C TYR A 77 4.72 7.15 2.34
N GLY A 78 5.47 6.59 1.40
CA GLY A 78 4.94 5.88 0.25
C GLY A 78 5.57 4.51 0.09
N VAL A 79 4.74 3.51 -0.20
CA VAL A 79 5.21 2.16 -0.51
C VAL A 79 4.52 1.68 -1.78
N SER A 80 5.29 1.02 -2.65
CA SER A 80 4.78 0.37 -3.85
C SER A 80 5.42 -1.02 -3.97
N ASN A 81 5.88 -1.42 -5.15
CA ASN A 81 6.53 -2.73 -5.34
C ASN A 81 8.04 -2.70 -5.03
N ALA A 82 8.45 -1.92 -4.03
CA ALA A 82 9.84 -1.67 -3.66
C ALA A 82 9.95 -1.36 -2.15
N LEU A 83 11.13 -0.94 -1.70
CA LEU A 83 11.33 -0.48 -0.31
C LEU A 83 10.53 0.81 -0.04
N LEU A 84 10.26 1.07 1.24
CA LEU A 84 9.65 2.31 1.71
C LEU A 84 10.36 3.52 1.13
N ASP A 85 9.59 4.48 0.60
CA ASP A 85 10.06 5.73 0.02
C ASP A 85 11.10 5.57 -1.11
N THR A 86 11.18 4.40 -1.75
CA THR A 86 11.89 4.28 -3.02
C THR A 86 11.29 5.31 -3.99
N PRO A 87 12.10 6.19 -4.62
CA PRO A 87 11.63 7.39 -5.34
C PRO A 87 11.09 7.05 -6.73
N TRP A 88 10.15 6.13 -6.81
CA TRP A 88 9.39 5.88 -8.03
C TRP A 88 8.54 7.12 -8.35
N PRO A 89 8.40 7.52 -9.63
CA PRO A 89 7.64 8.70 -10.03
C PRO A 89 6.25 8.76 -9.38
N LYS A 90 5.51 7.64 -9.37
CA LYS A 90 4.19 7.56 -8.73
C LYS A 90 4.19 7.73 -7.22
N VAL A 91 5.28 7.34 -6.56
CA VAL A 91 5.44 7.53 -5.10
C VAL A 91 5.71 8.98 -4.81
N VAL A 92 6.64 9.61 -5.55
CA VAL A 92 6.98 11.03 -5.38
C VAL A 92 5.76 11.92 -5.64
N VAL A 93 5.17 11.80 -6.84
CA VAL A 93 3.97 12.57 -7.23
C VAL A 93 2.78 12.27 -6.31
N GLY A 94 2.60 11.01 -5.91
CA GLY A 94 1.55 10.60 -5.00
C GLY A 94 1.68 11.26 -3.62
N LYS A 95 2.90 11.32 -3.06
CA LYS A 95 3.19 12.00 -1.79
C LYS A 95 2.96 13.51 -1.91
N GLU A 96 3.46 14.16 -2.96
CA GLU A 96 3.26 15.61 -3.16
C GLU A 96 1.77 15.97 -3.20
N ARG A 97 0.97 15.23 -3.99
CA ARG A 97 -0.48 15.47 -4.11
C ARG A 97 -1.23 15.13 -2.83
N LEU A 98 -0.84 14.07 -2.13
CA LEU A 98 -1.42 13.73 -0.83
C LEU A 98 -1.13 14.84 0.20
N ALA A 99 0.08 15.37 0.26
CA ALA A 99 0.44 16.47 1.14
C ALA A 99 -0.45 17.71 0.91
N ALA A 100 -0.71 18.07 -0.35
CA ALA A 100 -1.60 19.17 -0.71
C ALA A 100 -3.07 18.91 -0.30
N LEU A 101 -3.54 17.66 -0.37
CA LEU A 101 -4.91 17.31 0.05
C LEU A 101 -5.07 17.26 1.57
N LEU A 102 -4.00 16.94 2.31
CA LEU A 102 -4.00 16.90 3.78
C LEU A 102 -4.11 18.29 4.42
N THR A 103 -3.93 19.38 3.66
CA THR A 103 -4.13 20.74 4.18
C THR A 103 -5.59 21.19 4.19
N ALA A 104 -6.51 20.42 3.59
CA ALA A 104 -7.93 20.74 3.56
C ALA A 104 -8.62 20.37 4.88
N SER A 105 -9.57 21.22 5.33
CA SER A 105 -10.43 20.95 6.49
C SER A 105 -11.89 21.31 6.15
N PRO A 106 -12.83 20.35 6.15
CA PRO A 106 -12.65 18.93 6.44
C PRO A 106 -11.81 18.20 5.38
N LEU A 107 -11.32 17.00 5.72
CA LEU A 107 -10.55 16.16 4.80
C LEU A 107 -11.36 15.85 3.52
N ASP A 108 -10.80 16.19 2.36
CA ASP A 108 -11.45 15.95 1.07
C ASP A 108 -11.25 14.49 0.60
N SER A 109 -12.13 13.59 1.08
CA SER A 109 -12.17 12.19 0.63
C SER A 109 -12.36 12.06 -0.89
N GLY A 110 -13.10 12.97 -1.52
CA GLY A 110 -13.31 12.99 -2.96
C GLY A 110 -12.01 13.26 -3.73
N GLY A 111 -11.22 14.24 -3.28
CA GLY A 111 -9.88 14.55 -3.77
C GLY A 111 -8.91 13.39 -3.56
N LEU A 112 -8.95 12.73 -2.40
CA LEU A 112 -8.13 11.54 -2.12
C LEU A 112 -8.46 10.37 -3.06
N PHE A 113 -9.74 10.11 -3.34
CA PHE A 113 -10.10 9.09 -4.32
C PHE A 113 -9.76 9.47 -5.75
N LYS A 114 -9.84 10.75 -6.12
CA LYS A 114 -9.35 11.22 -7.43
C LYS A 114 -7.86 10.98 -7.59
N LEU A 115 -7.06 11.18 -6.53
CA LEU A 115 -5.64 10.84 -6.51
C LEU A 115 -5.43 9.34 -6.75
N LEU A 116 -6.16 8.48 -6.03
CA LEU A 116 -6.04 7.02 -6.17
C LEU A 116 -6.56 6.50 -7.51
N ALA A 117 -7.44 7.24 -8.19
CA ALA A 117 -7.99 6.89 -9.49
C ALA A 117 -7.19 7.45 -10.69
N ASP A 118 -6.03 8.08 -10.45
CA ASP A 118 -5.20 8.62 -11.52
C ASP A 118 -4.58 7.51 -12.39
N ASP A 119 -5.05 7.43 -13.63
CA ASP A 119 -4.62 6.49 -14.66
C ASP A 119 -3.67 7.12 -15.68
N LYS A 120 -3.12 8.31 -15.38
CA LYS A 120 -2.10 8.93 -16.23
C LYS A 120 -0.73 8.30 -15.98
N PRO A 121 -0.07 7.78 -17.03
CA PRO A 121 1.28 7.23 -16.88
C PRO A 121 2.28 8.35 -16.60
N LEU A 122 3.17 8.10 -15.65
CA LEU A 122 4.32 8.95 -15.34
C LEU A 122 5.57 8.45 -16.07
N GLU A 123 6.45 9.37 -16.43
CA GLU A 123 7.74 9.04 -17.04
C GLU A 123 8.60 8.23 -16.07
N LEU A 124 9.14 7.11 -16.54
CA LEU A 124 10.02 6.25 -15.75
C LEU A 124 11.49 6.69 -15.90
N PRO A 125 12.34 6.46 -14.88
CA PRO A 125 13.77 6.71 -14.99
C PRO A 125 14.42 5.93 -16.14
N ALA A 126 15.45 6.52 -16.76
CA ALA A 126 16.23 5.86 -17.82
C ALA A 126 16.82 4.52 -17.34
N GLY A 127 16.79 3.50 -18.19
CA GLY A 127 17.28 2.15 -17.88
C GLY A 127 16.26 1.25 -17.18
N VAL A 128 15.06 1.73 -16.84
CA VAL A 128 13.95 0.87 -16.44
C VAL A 128 13.35 0.22 -17.69
N ILE A 129 13.91 -0.92 -18.09
CA ILE A 129 13.40 -1.69 -19.23
C ILE A 129 12.10 -2.39 -18.83
N ALA A 130 11.09 -2.26 -19.69
CA ALA A 130 9.92 -3.12 -19.70
C ALA A 130 10.34 -4.53 -20.08
N ASN A 131 10.86 -5.31 -19.13
CA ASN A 131 11.16 -6.71 -19.39
C ASN A 131 9.86 -7.44 -19.66
N GLY A 132 9.63 -7.75 -20.95
CA GLY A 132 8.92 -8.89 -21.56
C GLY A 132 7.59 -9.38 -21.02
N ASP A 133 7.38 -9.36 -19.71
CA ASP A 133 6.20 -9.86 -19.03
C ASP A 133 5.60 -8.73 -18.17
N LEU A 134 4.60 -8.05 -18.72
CA LEU A 134 3.54 -7.30 -18.02
C LEU A 134 3.90 -6.16 -17.01
N ILE A 135 5.17 -5.78 -16.78
CA ILE A 135 5.54 -5.11 -15.50
C ILE A 135 6.06 -3.66 -15.61
N ALA A 136 6.16 -3.02 -16.78
CA ALA A 136 6.45 -1.56 -16.83
C ALA A 136 5.21 -0.66 -16.67
N GLY A 137 4.10 -0.99 -17.34
CA GLY A 137 2.85 -0.20 -17.29
C GLY A 137 2.35 0.06 -15.86
N PRO A 138 2.25 -0.96 -14.98
CA PRO A 138 1.86 -0.80 -13.58
C PRO A 138 2.71 0.14 -12.72
N GLN A 139 3.93 0.48 -13.15
CA GLN A 139 4.86 1.29 -12.36
C GLN A 139 4.79 2.78 -12.68
N ALA A 140 4.41 3.11 -13.92
CA ALA A 140 4.06 4.47 -14.31
C ALA A 140 2.69 4.89 -13.75
N LEU A 141 1.85 3.92 -13.38
CA LEU A 141 0.45 4.14 -13.03
C LEU A 141 0.18 4.02 -11.52
N THR A 142 -0.66 4.91 -11.02
CA THR A 142 -1.31 4.79 -9.71
C THR A 142 -2.53 3.88 -9.83
N PHE A 143 -3.38 4.13 -10.83
CA PHE A 143 -4.54 3.31 -11.16
C PHE A 143 -4.29 2.52 -12.45
N ILE A 144 -4.40 1.20 -12.38
CA ILE A 144 -4.14 0.32 -13.52
C ILE A 144 -5.48 -0.10 -14.11
N ARG A 145 -5.64 0.10 -15.42
CA ARG A 145 -6.83 -0.31 -16.16
C ARG A 145 -6.41 -0.97 -17.48
N THR A 146 -6.10 -2.26 -17.42
CA THR A 146 -5.96 -3.11 -18.62
C THR A 146 -7.07 -4.16 -18.65
N ALA A 147 -7.23 -4.86 -19.77
CA ALA A 147 -8.25 -5.91 -19.90
C ALA A 147 -7.91 -7.14 -19.04
N GLU A 148 -6.62 -7.41 -18.84
CA GLU A 148 -6.09 -8.61 -18.17
C GLU A 148 -5.72 -8.35 -16.70
N TYR A 149 -5.47 -7.09 -16.33
CA TYR A 149 -5.01 -6.72 -14.99
C TYR A 149 -5.39 -5.28 -14.64
N GLY A 150 -5.90 -5.06 -13.43
CA GLY A 150 -6.32 -3.72 -13.02
C GLY A 150 -6.52 -3.55 -11.52
N THR A 151 -6.59 -2.28 -11.12
CA THR A 151 -6.91 -1.87 -9.75
C THR A 151 -8.35 -2.28 -9.44
N ARG A 152 -8.51 -3.17 -8.45
CA ARG A 152 -9.83 -3.70 -8.04
C ARG A 152 -10.51 -2.84 -6.98
N CYS A 153 -9.74 -2.22 -6.11
CA CYS A 153 -10.26 -1.32 -5.10
C CYS A 153 -9.27 -0.20 -4.77
N SER A 154 -9.82 0.89 -4.24
CA SER A 154 -9.09 1.98 -3.62
C SER A 154 -9.67 2.16 -2.22
N THR A 155 -8.82 2.16 -1.20
CA THR A 155 -9.24 2.20 0.20
C THR A 155 -8.59 3.41 0.88
N LEU A 156 -9.41 4.18 1.58
CA LEU A 156 -8.98 5.23 2.51
C LEU A 156 -9.30 4.76 3.93
N LEU A 157 -8.30 4.86 4.81
CA LEU A 157 -8.44 4.56 6.24
C LEU A 157 -7.80 5.71 7.02
N TRP A 158 -8.55 6.28 7.96
CA TRP A 158 -8.01 7.27 8.89
C TRP A 158 -8.55 7.05 10.30
N LEU A 159 -7.69 7.35 11.27
CA LEU A 159 -7.96 7.29 12.70
C LEU A 159 -7.84 8.71 13.26
N ASP A 160 -8.86 9.18 13.95
CA ASP A 160 -8.82 10.48 14.61
C ASP A 160 -8.38 10.36 16.09
N ARG A 161 -8.04 11.51 16.67
CA ARG A 161 -7.58 11.61 18.06
C ARG A 161 -8.70 11.38 19.09
N SER A 162 -9.96 11.55 18.69
CA SER A 162 -11.12 11.28 19.55
C SER A 162 -11.51 9.80 19.60
N GLY A 163 -10.74 8.92 18.95
CA GLY A 163 -11.01 7.50 18.95
C GLY A 163 -11.88 7.04 17.77
N GLY A 164 -12.22 7.94 16.84
CA GLY A 164 -12.93 7.55 15.63
C GLY A 164 -12.03 6.94 14.58
N MET A 165 -12.66 6.09 13.78
CA MET A 165 -12.09 5.40 12.64
C MET A 165 -13.08 5.54 11.49
N THR A 166 -12.57 5.91 10.32
CA THR A 166 -13.34 5.80 9.09
C THR A 166 -12.56 4.97 8.08
N LEU A 167 -13.24 3.99 7.50
CA LEU A 167 -12.79 3.24 6.34
C LEU A 167 -13.76 3.49 5.20
N GLN A 168 -13.26 4.00 4.09
CA GLN A 168 -14.04 4.21 2.87
C GLN A 168 -13.35 3.48 1.73
N GLU A 169 -14.08 2.65 1.01
CA GLU A 169 -13.53 1.84 -0.08
C GLU A 169 -14.38 2.01 -1.34
N ARG A 170 -13.71 2.18 -2.48
CA ARG A 170 -14.32 2.10 -3.81
C ARG A 170 -13.86 0.82 -4.48
N SER A 171 -14.81 -0.03 -4.87
CA SER A 171 -14.57 -1.25 -5.63
C SER A 171 -14.89 -1.02 -7.10
N PHE A 172 -13.99 -1.40 -8.00
CA PHE A 172 -14.10 -1.14 -9.43
C PHE A 172 -14.46 -2.41 -10.19
N VAL A 173 -15.37 -2.26 -11.15
CA VAL A 173 -15.68 -3.34 -12.10
C VAL A 173 -14.61 -3.36 -13.19
N PRO A 174 -14.00 -4.52 -13.51
CA PRO A 174 -12.98 -4.61 -14.54
C PRO A 174 -13.46 -4.03 -15.88
N GLY A 175 -12.62 -3.20 -16.51
CA GLY A 175 -12.89 -2.65 -17.85
C GLY A 175 -13.81 -1.43 -17.92
N VAL A 176 -14.46 -1.00 -16.83
CA VAL A 176 -15.35 0.18 -16.81
C VAL A 176 -14.95 1.22 -15.76
N LYS A 177 -15.45 2.46 -15.90
CA LYS A 177 -15.23 3.57 -14.95
C LYS A 177 -16.28 3.63 -13.83
N GLU A 178 -16.95 2.52 -13.59
CA GLU A 178 -17.96 2.42 -12.53
C GLU A 178 -17.34 1.85 -11.27
N TRP A 179 -17.82 2.32 -10.12
CA TRP A 179 -17.44 1.80 -8.82
C TRP A 179 -18.65 1.72 -7.90
N SER A 180 -18.60 0.76 -6.98
CA SER A 180 -19.43 0.76 -5.77
C SER A 180 -18.61 1.25 -4.58
N GLU A 181 -19.27 1.84 -3.59
CA GLU A 181 -18.59 2.38 -2.40
C GLU A 181 -19.18 1.81 -1.12
N ALA A 182 -18.29 1.51 -0.19
CA ALA A 182 -18.62 1.13 1.18
C ALA A 182 -17.96 2.13 2.14
N LEU A 183 -18.73 2.58 3.13
CA LEU A 183 -18.28 3.49 4.18
C LEU A 183 -18.57 2.88 5.54
N TYR A 184 -17.52 2.69 6.32
CA TYR A 184 -17.59 2.19 7.69
C TYR A 184 -17.04 3.26 8.64
N ARG A 185 -17.79 3.56 9.69
CA ARG A 185 -17.37 4.46 10.77
C ARG A 185 -17.51 3.74 12.11
N SER A 186 -16.53 3.89 12.99
CA SER A 186 -16.54 3.30 14.32
C SER A 186 -15.82 4.21 15.30
N GLY A 187 -16.44 4.47 16.45
CA GLY A 187 -15.95 5.48 17.40
C GLY A 187 -16.14 6.89 16.85
N GLY A 188 -16.57 7.81 17.70
CA GLY A 188 -16.99 9.15 17.31
C GLY A 188 -18.44 9.38 17.70
N SER A 189 -18.63 10.25 18.68
CA SER A 189 -19.90 10.86 19.08
C SER A 189 -20.56 11.61 17.93
#